data_AF-L8HQM8-F1
#
_entry.id   AF-L8HQM8-F1
#
_cell.length_a   1.000
_cell.length_b   1.000
_cell.length_c   1.000
_cell.angle_alpha   90.00
_cell.angle_beta   90.00
_cell.angle_gamma   90.00
#
_symmetry.space_group_name_H-M   'P 1'
#
loop_
_entity.id
_entity.type
_entity.pdbx_description
1 polymer ?
#
loop_
_entity_poly.entity_id
_entity_poly.type
_entity_poly.pdbx_seq_one_letter_code
_entity_poly.pdbx_strand_id
1 'polypeptide(L)'
;MVEGSQLQEAQAISVLHELLQQTFNLFHTERSSVAWDTILLEQLCTGLHQQLDDLDACLGQVMGEEDSSLGRTGPTLAVKRYFQGIHVYLKEKGYSDCAWEIVRVEIMRSLSSSTSLQERL
;
A
#
# COMPACT_ATOMS: atom_id res chain seq x y z
N MET A 1 24.39 -14.04 -11.64
CA MET A 1 22.96 -14.37 -11.79
C MET A 1 22.14 -14.17 -10.50
N VAL A 2 22.78 -13.88 -9.34
CA VAL A 2 22.10 -13.66 -8.04
C VAL A 2 21.53 -12.23 -7.88
N GLU A 3 22.14 -11.22 -8.51
CA GLU A 3 21.64 -9.83 -8.44
C GLU A 3 20.23 -9.64 -9.04
N GLY A 4 19.90 -10.41 -10.09
CA GLY A 4 18.59 -10.28 -10.75
C GLY A 4 17.41 -10.73 -9.90
N SER A 5 17.60 -11.72 -9.02
CA SER A 5 16.56 -12.19 -8.10
C SER A 5 16.39 -11.25 -6.90
N GLN A 6 17.49 -10.73 -6.35
CA GLN A 6 17.44 -9.77 -5.23
C GLN A 6 16.81 -8.43 -5.65
N LEU A 7 17.11 -7.95 -6.86
CA LEU A 7 16.48 -6.76 -7.40
C LEU A 7 14.95 -6.94 -7.58
N GLN A 8 14.52 -8.13 -8.02
CA GLN A 8 13.10 -8.45 -8.18
C GLN A 8 12.38 -8.54 -6.83
N GLU A 9 13.02 -9.13 -5.82
CA GLU A 9 12.54 -9.20 -4.44
C GLU A 9 12.41 -7.80 -3.82
N ALA A 10 13.47 -6.99 -3.88
CA ALA A 10 13.46 -5.60 -3.40
C ALA A 10 12.36 -4.76 -4.09
N GLN A 11 12.17 -4.96 -5.40
CA GLN A 11 11.11 -4.31 -6.16
C GLN A 11 9.72 -4.74 -5.69
N ALA A 12 9.49 -6.03 -5.46
CA ALA A 12 8.22 -6.56 -4.97
C ALA A 12 7.91 -6.06 -3.55
N ILE A 13 8.90 -6.09 -2.64
CA ILE A 13 8.77 -5.51 -1.29
C ILE A 13 8.40 -4.03 -1.38
N SER A 14 9.04 -3.27 -2.27
CA SER A 14 8.78 -1.84 -2.41
C SER A 14 7.41 -1.52 -2.99
N VAL A 15 6.91 -2.35 -3.92
CA VAL A 15 5.53 -2.23 -4.43
C VAL A 15 4.52 -2.53 -3.33
N LEU A 16 4.75 -3.57 -2.54
CA LEU A 16 3.90 -3.92 -1.41
C LEU A 16 3.91 -2.82 -0.35
N HIS A 17 5.09 -2.33 0.03
CA HIS A 17 5.26 -1.23 0.97
C HIS A 17 4.48 0.01 0.49
N GLU A 18 4.62 0.41 -0.77
CA GLU A 18 3.87 1.55 -1.31
C GLU A 18 2.35 1.31 -1.29
N LEU A 19 1.88 0.10 -1.61
CA LEU A 19 0.46 -0.27 -1.56
C LEU A 19 -0.10 -0.12 -0.14
N LEU A 20 0.60 -0.66 0.86
CA LEU A 20 0.18 -0.59 2.26
C LEU A 20 0.24 0.84 2.78
N GLN A 21 1.27 1.61 2.41
CA GLN A 21 1.42 3.01 2.82
C GLN A 21 0.29 3.88 2.27
N GLN A 22 -0.07 3.72 1.00
CA GLN A 22 -1.19 4.46 0.41
C GLN A 22 -2.53 4.04 1.02
N THR A 23 -2.68 2.76 1.36
CA THR A 23 -3.87 2.25 2.07
C THR A 23 -3.98 2.88 3.46
N PHE A 24 -2.89 2.88 4.23
CA PHE A 24 -2.83 3.54 5.53
C PHE A 24 -3.21 5.02 5.43
N ASN A 25 -2.60 5.74 4.48
CA ASN A 25 -2.87 7.16 4.28
C ASN A 25 -4.33 7.46 3.90
N LEU A 26 -4.99 6.55 3.18
CA LEU A 26 -6.40 6.69 2.79
C LEU A 26 -7.33 6.56 4.00
N PHE A 27 -7.08 5.55 4.85
CA PHE A 27 -7.92 5.22 5.99
C PHE A 27 -7.61 6.05 7.25
N HIS A 28 -6.38 6.53 7.40
CA HIS A 28 -5.95 7.44 8.46
C HIS A 28 -6.31 8.91 8.14
N THR A 29 -7.54 9.15 7.67
CA THR A 29 -8.08 10.49 7.43
C THR A 29 -9.33 10.73 8.26
N GLU A 30 -9.54 11.98 8.67
CA GLU A 30 -10.76 12.38 9.40
C GLU A 30 -12.03 11.99 8.61
N ARG A 31 -11.99 12.11 7.27
CA ARG A 31 -13.09 11.73 6.39
C ARG A 31 -13.41 10.24 6.41
N SER A 32 -12.40 9.39 6.60
CA SER A 32 -12.57 7.95 6.78
C SER A 32 -13.15 7.65 8.17
N SER A 33 -12.69 8.33 9.23
CA SER A 33 -13.23 8.12 10.59
C SER A 33 -14.71 8.49 10.74
N VAL A 34 -15.24 9.35 9.89
CA VAL A 34 -16.68 9.67 9.85
C VAL A 34 -17.49 8.55 9.14
N ALA A 35 -16.88 7.85 8.20
CA ALA A 35 -17.55 6.84 7.38
C ALA A 35 -17.56 5.43 8.01
N TRP A 36 -16.63 5.14 8.93
CA TRP A 36 -16.39 3.78 9.43
C TRP A 36 -16.45 3.69 10.96
N ASP A 37 -16.62 2.46 11.45
CA ASP A 37 -16.44 2.15 12.88
C ASP A 37 -15.00 2.47 13.29
N THR A 38 -14.85 3.36 14.26
CA THR A 38 -13.53 3.90 14.65
C THR A 38 -12.63 2.83 15.28
N ILE A 39 -13.19 1.82 15.95
CA ILE A 39 -12.42 0.74 16.57
C ILE A 39 -11.85 -0.16 15.49
N LEU A 40 -12.67 -0.57 14.52
CA LEU A 40 -12.21 -1.38 13.40
C LEU A 40 -11.19 -0.62 12.53
N LEU A 41 -11.40 0.68 12.34
CA LEU A 41 -10.46 1.54 11.60
C LEU A 41 -9.11 1.65 12.32
N GLU A 42 -9.11 1.82 13.64
CA GLU A 42 -7.88 1.87 14.45
C GLU A 42 -7.12 0.53 14.40
N GLN A 43 -7.83 -0.59 14.49
CA GLN A 43 -7.23 -1.93 14.35
C GLN A 43 -6.61 -2.13 12.97
N LEU A 44 -7.30 -1.72 11.91
CA LEU A 44 -6.78 -1.78 10.54
C LEU A 44 -5.51 -0.93 10.40
N CYS A 45 -5.55 0.33 10.84
CA CYS A 45 -4.40 1.24 10.76
C CYS A 45 -3.20 0.72 11.57
N THR A 46 -3.44 0.15 12.76
CA THR A 46 -2.40 -0.46 13.59
C THR A 46 -1.77 -1.67 12.89
N GLY A 47 -2.60 -2.56 12.32
CA GLY A 47 -2.11 -3.72 11.58
C GLY A 47 -1.31 -3.33 10.33
N LEU A 48 -1.76 -2.33 9.58
CA LEU A 48 -1.04 -1.79 8.43
C LEU A 48 0.30 -1.17 8.83
N HIS A 49 0.34 -0.43 9.94
CA HIS A 49 1.57 0.17 10.44
C HIS A 49 2.60 -0.89 10.81
N GLN A 50 2.19 -1.94 11.53
CA GLN A 50 3.08 -3.05 11.87
C GLN A 50 3.64 -3.75 10.61
N GLN A 51 2.81 -3.97 9.60
CA GLN A 51 3.29 -4.56 8.34
C GLN A 51 4.26 -3.66 7.58
N LEU A 52 4.09 -2.33 7.66
CA LEU A 52 5.03 -1.38 7.07
C LEU A 52 6.40 -1.45 7.77
N ASP A 53 6.40 -1.47 9.10
CA ASP A 53 7.64 -1.61 9.89
C ASP A 53 8.39 -2.91 9.55
N ASP A 54 7.66 -4.02 9.38
CA ASP A 54 8.24 -5.31 8.99
C ASP A 54 8.88 -5.24 7.59
N LEU A 55 8.21 -4.58 6.63
CA LEU A 55 8.72 -4.42 5.26
C LEU A 55 9.94 -3.49 5.19
N ASP A 56 9.98 -2.43 6.02
CA ASP A 56 11.14 -1.55 6.15
C ASP A 56 12.36 -2.30 6.69
N ALA A 57 12.15 -3.16 7.70
CA ALA A 57 13.20 -4.04 8.21
C ALA A 57 13.70 -5.03 7.14
N CYS A 58 12.80 -5.63 6.35
CA CYS A 58 13.17 -6.49 5.22
C CYS A 58 13.95 -5.73 4.14
N LEU A 59 13.51 -4.52 3.76
CA LEU A 59 14.23 -3.69 2.80
C LEU A 59 15.64 -3.35 3.27
N GLY A 60 15.81 -3.06 4.56
CA GLY A 60 17.13 -2.80 5.16
C GLY A 60 18.08 -4.01 5.12
N GLN A 61 17.55 -5.23 5.05
CA GLN A 61 18.36 -6.46 4.92
C GLN A 61 18.71 -6.80 3.48
N VAL A 62 17.78 -6.56 2.54
CA VAL A 62 17.97 -6.82 1.11
C VAL A 62 18.89 -5.76 0.47
N MET A 63 18.87 -4.53 1.00
CA MET A 63 19.62 -3.40 0.48
C MET A 63 20.92 -3.21 1.30
N GLY A 64 22.02 -3.78 0.82
CA GLY A 64 23.35 -3.25 1.16
C GLY A 64 23.48 -1.79 0.71
N GLU A 65 24.53 -1.10 1.17
CA GLU A 65 24.67 0.37 1.20
C GLU A 65 24.46 1.12 -0.14
N GLU A 66 24.53 0.45 -1.28
CA GLU A 66 24.34 1.08 -2.59
C GLU A 66 23.72 0.10 -3.59
N ASP A 67 22.41 0.19 -3.87
CA ASP A 67 21.93 -0.20 -5.20
C ASP A 67 20.65 0.50 -5.67
N SER A 68 20.59 0.61 -6.99
CA SER A 68 19.83 1.54 -7.85
C SER A 68 18.36 1.83 -7.45
N SER A 69 18.13 3.04 -6.94
CA SER A 69 16.80 3.60 -6.67
C SER A 69 15.90 3.71 -7.91
N LEU A 70 16.47 3.67 -9.11
CA LEU A 70 15.80 3.97 -10.37
C LEU A 70 14.85 2.85 -10.84
N GLY A 71 15.27 1.57 -10.72
CA GLY A 71 14.46 0.41 -11.15
C GLY A 71 13.21 0.18 -10.30
N ARG A 72 13.28 0.53 -9.02
CA ARG A 72 12.20 0.44 -8.04
C ARG A 72 11.12 1.52 -8.18
N THR A 73 11.52 2.70 -8.67
CA THR A 73 10.65 3.89 -8.65
C THR A 73 9.49 3.79 -9.66
N GLY A 74 9.65 3.10 -10.78
CA GLY A 74 8.60 2.97 -11.80
C GLY A 74 7.32 2.27 -11.29
N PRO A 75 7.41 1.05 -10.74
CA PRO A 75 6.26 0.32 -10.19
C PRO A 75 5.56 1.04 -9.03
N THR A 76 6.32 1.62 -8.09
CA THR A 76 5.75 2.35 -6.95
C THR A 76 5.01 3.62 -7.39
N LEU A 77 5.50 4.31 -8.43
CA LEU A 77 4.77 5.42 -9.05
C LEU A 77 3.43 5.01 -9.65
N ALA A 78 3.31 3.79 -10.19
CA ALA A 78 2.03 3.29 -10.70
C ALA A 78 1.02 3.10 -9.55
N VAL A 79 1.46 2.58 -8.41
CA VAL A 79 0.63 2.47 -7.19
C VAL A 79 0.18 3.85 -6.71
N LYS A 80 1.10 4.83 -6.64
CA LYS A 80 0.76 6.21 -6.28
C LYS A 80 -0.31 6.81 -7.20
N ARG A 81 -0.18 6.65 -8.52
CA ARG A 81 -1.17 7.15 -9.50
C ARG A 81 -2.53 6.48 -9.33
N TYR A 82 -2.54 5.18 -9.07
CA TYR A 82 -3.77 4.44 -8.80
C TYR A 82 -4.50 5.02 -7.57
N PHE A 83 -3.81 5.24 -6.46
CA PHE A 83 -4.42 5.86 -5.27
C PHE A 83 -4.80 7.32 -5.49
N GLN A 84 -4.06 8.08 -6.29
CA GLN A 84 -4.50 9.42 -6.70
C GLN A 84 -5.87 9.39 -7.38
N GLY A 85 -6.13 8.38 -8.23
CA GLY A 85 -7.44 8.16 -8.84
C GLY A 85 -8.54 7.91 -7.80
N ILE A 86 -8.28 7.09 -6.77
CA ILE A 86 -9.21 6.85 -5.67
C ILE A 86 -9.54 8.14 -4.91
N HIS A 87 -8.53 8.96 -4.61
CA HIS A 87 -8.75 10.23 -3.91
C HIS A 87 -9.56 11.22 -4.77
N VAL A 88 -9.33 11.27 -6.09
CA VAL A 88 -10.13 12.08 -7.02
C VAL A 88 -11.58 11.58 -7.04
N TYR A 89 -11.78 10.27 -7.17
CA TYR A 89 -13.12 9.66 -7.15
C TYR A 89 -13.90 10.01 -5.88
N LEU A 90 -13.28 9.87 -4.70
CA LEU A 90 -13.92 10.22 -3.43
C LEU A 90 -14.32 11.70 -3.36
N LYS A 91 -13.46 12.59 -3.86
CA LYS A 91 -13.76 14.03 -3.95
C LYS A 91 -14.95 14.31 -4.87
N GLU A 92 -14.96 13.71 -6.07
CA GLU A 92 -16.04 13.87 -7.05
C GLU A 92 -17.39 13.32 -6.54
N LYS A 93 -17.35 12.26 -5.74
CA LYS A 93 -18.53 11.68 -5.09
C LYS A 93 -18.88 12.32 -3.74
N GLY A 94 -18.20 13.41 -3.37
CA GLY A 94 -18.47 14.14 -2.14
C GLY A 94 -18.30 13.31 -0.87
N TYR A 95 -17.46 12.27 -0.90
CA TYR A 95 -17.23 11.35 0.22
C TYR A 95 -18.51 10.66 0.74
N SER A 96 -19.50 10.42 -0.13
CA SER A 96 -20.72 9.68 0.24
C SER A 96 -20.42 8.27 0.73
N ASP A 97 -21.30 7.71 1.57
CA ASP A 97 -21.17 6.35 2.10
C ASP A 97 -21.05 5.30 0.98
N CYS A 98 -21.83 5.44 -0.11
CA CYS A 98 -21.73 4.55 -1.26
C CYS A 98 -20.37 4.64 -1.96
N ALA A 99 -19.74 5.81 -1.99
CA ALA A 99 -18.41 5.98 -2.57
C ALA A 99 -17.35 5.30 -1.69
N TRP A 100 -17.45 5.44 -0.38
CA TRP A 100 -16.59 4.75 0.58
C TRP A 100 -16.73 3.23 0.50
N GLU A 101 -17.94 2.72 0.33
CA GLU A 101 -18.18 1.28 0.17
C GLU A 101 -17.51 0.72 -1.09
N ILE A 102 -17.57 1.45 -2.21
CA ILE A 102 -16.85 1.09 -3.45
C ILE A 102 -15.34 1.08 -3.20
N VAL A 103 -14.81 2.10 -2.52
CA VAL A 103 -13.39 2.18 -2.18
C VAL A 103 -12.98 1.03 -1.27
N ARG A 104 -13.78 0.65 -0.27
CA ARG A 104 -13.51 -0.48 0.62
C ARG A 104 -13.36 -1.78 -0.16
N VAL A 105 -14.31 -2.08 -1.06
CA VAL A 105 -14.26 -3.28 -1.91
C VAL A 105 -13.03 -3.28 -2.80
N GLU A 106 -12.70 -2.12 -3.39
CA GLU A 106 -11.54 -1.97 -4.26
C GLU A 106 -10.21 -2.15 -3.51
N ILE A 107 -10.10 -1.61 -2.29
CA ILE A 107 -8.92 -1.83 -1.44
C ILE A 107 -8.81 -3.30 -1.05
N MET A 108 -9.90 -3.94 -0.61
CA MET A 108 -9.89 -5.36 -0.27
C MET A 108 -9.39 -6.19 -1.45
N ARG A 109 -9.88 -5.92 -2.67
CA ARG A 109 -9.42 -6.59 -3.89
C ARG A 109 -7.93 -6.38 -4.14
N SER A 110 -7.42 -5.16 -3.92
CA SER A 110 -6.00 -4.84 -4.10
C SER A 110 -5.09 -5.58 -3.09
N LEU A 111 -5.49 -5.63 -1.81
CA LEU A 111 -4.77 -6.34 -0.75
C LEU A 111 -4.81 -7.86 -0.97
N SER A 112 -5.96 -8.41 -1.37
CA SER A 112 -6.05 -9.83 -1.72
C SER A 112 -5.23 -10.20 -2.96
N SER A 113 -5.02 -9.25 -3.88
CA SER A 113 -4.15 -9.50 -5.03
C SER A 113 -2.67 -9.47 -4.62
N SER A 114 -2.31 -8.66 -3.62
CA SER A 114 -0.93 -8.54 -3.14
C SER A 114 -0.48 -9.70 -2.25
N THR A 115 -1.38 -10.50 -1.67
CA THR A 115 -0.98 -11.72 -0.93
C THR A 115 -0.19 -12.69 -1.83
N SER A 116 -0.53 -12.76 -3.12
CA SER A 116 0.24 -13.54 -4.10
C SER A 116 1.66 -13.01 -4.33
N LEU A 117 1.90 -11.71 -4.10
CA LEU A 117 3.25 -11.14 -4.12
C LEU A 117 3.99 -11.48 -2.81
N GLN A 118 3.28 -11.43 -1.67
CA GLN A 118 3.84 -11.79 -0.38
C GLN A 118 4.23 -13.27 -0.28
N GLU A 119 3.48 -14.19 -0.90
CA GLU A 119 3.83 -15.62 -0.98
C GLU A 119 5.06 -15.91 -1.87
N ARG A 120 5.44 -14.94 -2.71
CA ARG A 120 6.57 -15.06 -3.65
C ARG A 120 7.85 -14.39 -3.12
N LEU A 121 7.75 -13.67 -2.00
CA LEU A 121 8.85 -13.13 -1.22
C LEU A 121 9.29 -14.18 -0.21
#